data_AF-A0A534IDP0-F1
#
_entry.id   AF-A0A534IDP0-F1
#
_cell.length_a   1.000
_cell.length_b   1.000
_cell.length_c   1.000
_cell.angle_alpha   90.00
_cell.angle_beta   90.00
_cell.angle_gamma   90.00
#
_symmetry.space_group_name_H-M   'P 1'
#
loop_
_entity.id
_entity.type
_entity.pdbx_description
1 polymer ?
#
loop_
_entity_poly.entity_id
_entity_poly.type
_entity_poly.pdbx_seq_one_letter_code
_entity_poly.pdbx_strand_id
1 'polypeptide(L)'
;MSHLAQTGMYMQSAFVLAERPVPEVLARIRHGLPASMFDQIAATLGLSTSLLAAKLGIARRTLTRKHGMGTPLSAEVSEKVLRVARICNPARALFATDQAISQWLFKPDSALGDVAPIDLLDTELGAREVEALVRSLTYGQFV
;
A
#
# COMPACT_ATOMS: atom_id res chain seq x y z
N MET A 1 8.76 16.90 -23.78
CA MET A 1 9.09 17.50 -22.47
C MET A 1 8.50 16.73 -21.27
N SER A 2 7.88 15.56 -21.46
CA SER A 2 7.06 14.85 -20.45
C SER A 2 7.60 13.50 -19.96
N HIS A 3 8.73 12.99 -20.48
CA HIS A 3 9.26 11.67 -20.07
C HIS A 3 10.10 11.73 -18.78
N LEU A 4 10.87 12.81 -18.56
CA LEU A 4 11.77 12.95 -17.41
C LEU A 4 11.02 13.15 -16.06
N ALA A 5 9.86 13.82 -16.08
CA ALA A 5 9.01 13.94 -14.90
C ALA A 5 8.36 12.60 -14.54
N GLN A 6 7.96 11.81 -15.55
CA GLN A 6 7.38 10.48 -15.36
C GLN A 6 8.42 9.52 -14.75
N THR A 7 9.65 9.51 -15.25
CA THR A 7 10.75 8.65 -14.74
C THR A 7 11.12 8.97 -13.29
N GLY A 8 11.18 10.25 -12.91
CA GLY A 8 11.41 10.66 -11.52
C GLY A 8 10.27 10.29 -10.57
N MET A 9 9.03 10.29 -11.06
CA MET A 9 7.83 9.89 -10.30
C MET A 9 7.75 8.36 -10.15
N TYR A 10 8.12 7.59 -11.19
CA TYR A 10 8.23 6.13 -11.11
C TYR A 10 9.30 5.66 -10.11
N MET A 11 10.42 6.38 -9.99
CA MET A 11 11.47 6.08 -8.99
C MET A 11 11.05 6.43 -7.54
N GLN A 12 9.96 7.17 -7.35
CA GLN A 12 9.40 7.52 -6.04
C GLN A 12 8.07 6.81 -5.76
N SER A 13 7.77 5.71 -6.45
CA SER A 13 6.58 4.92 -6.19
C SER A 13 6.81 3.94 -5.05
N ALA A 14 5.85 3.85 -4.13
CA ALA A 14 5.84 2.84 -3.08
C ALA A 14 5.76 1.41 -3.66
N PHE A 15 5.11 1.21 -4.82
CA PHE A 15 5.06 -0.07 -5.52
C PHE A 15 6.44 -0.52 -5.99
N VAL A 16 7.24 0.39 -6.54
CA VAL A 16 8.59 0.10 -7.02
C VAL A 16 9.55 -0.11 -5.84
N LEU A 17 9.39 0.67 -4.76
CA LEU A 17 10.20 0.51 -3.56
C LEU A 17 9.92 -0.83 -2.86
N ALA A 18 8.67 -1.29 -2.84
CA ALA A 18 8.29 -2.56 -2.21
C ALA A 18 8.97 -3.80 -2.84
N GLU A 19 9.46 -3.70 -4.07
CA GLU A 19 10.16 -4.77 -4.79
C GLU A 19 11.68 -4.70 -4.66
N ARG A 20 12.21 -3.68 -3.94
CA ARG A 20 13.66 -3.53 -3.73
C ARG A 20 14.18 -4.52 -2.67
N PRO A 21 15.49 -4.78 -2.64
CA PRO A 21 16.08 -5.60 -1.58
C PRO A 21 15.73 -5.10 -0.19
N VAL A 22 15.43 -6.03 0.73
CA VAL A 22 14.98 -5.73 2.11
C VAL A 22 15.85 -4.68 2.83
N PRO A 23 17.19 -4.72 2.78
CA PRO A 23 18.01 -3.71 3.45
C PRO A 23 17.76 -2.28 2.95
N GLU A 24 17.51 -2.11 1.65
CA GLU A 24 17.21 -0.82 1.05
C GLU A 24 15.84 -0.32 1.51
N VAL A 25 14.83 -1.19 1.46
CA VAL A 25 13.47 -0.86 1.93
C VAL A 25 13.47 -0.46 3.39
N LEU A 26 14.16 -1.21 4.25
CA LEU A 26 14.28 -0.91 5.68
C LEU A 26 14.98 0.43 5.93
N ALA A 27 16.05 0.74 5.18
CA ALA A 27 16.71 2.04 5.28
C ALA A 27 15.74 3.17 4.91
N ARG A 28 14.98 3.02 3.83
CA ARG A 28 13.98 4.01 3.38
C ARG A 28 12.83 4.19 4.38
N ILE A 29 12.34 3.10 4.99
CA ILE A 29 11.35 3.17 6.08
C ILE A 29 11.91 3.96 7.26
N ARG A 30 13.13 3.65 7.72
CA ARG A 30 13.76 4.31 8.87
C ARG A 30 13.99 5.81 8.63
N HIS A 31 14.35 6.19 7.41
CA HIS A 31 14.48 7.60 7.02
C HIS A 31 13.13 8.30 6.85
N GLY A 32 12.05 7.55 6.65
CA GLY A 32 10.73 8.06 6.36
C GLY A 32 10.51 8.26 4.86
N LEU A 33 9.32 7.90 4.39
CA LEU A 33 8.92 8.09 3.00
C LEU A 33 8.32 9.48 2.78
N PRO A 34 8.44 10.05 1.57
CA PRO A 34 7.71 11.26 1.21
C PRO A 34 6.20 11.10 1.42
N ALA A 35 5.52 12.13 1.91
CA ALA A 35 4.06 12.10 2.08
C ALA A 35 3.32 11.82 0.76
N SER A 36 3.85 12.32 -0.35
CA SER A 36 3.31 12.10 -1.70
C SER A 36 3.24 10.62 -2.11
N MET A 37 4.04 9.74 -1.50
CA MET A 37 3.97 8.29 -1.75
C MET A 37 2.66 7.70 -1.26
N PHE A 38 2.12 8.24 -0.15
CA PHE A 38 0.81 7.85 0.36
C PHE A 38 -0.29 8.24 -0.64
N ASP A 39 -0.24 9.48 -1.14
CA ASP A 39 -1.22 10.00 -2.08
C ASP A 39 -1.19 9.25 -3.42
N GLN A 40 0.00 8.82 -3.86
CA GLN A 40 0.15 7.95 -5.03
C GLN A 40 -0.55 6.60 -4.84
N ILE A 41 -0.36 5.92 -3.69
CA ILE A 41 -1.07 4.66 -3.40
C ILE A 41 -2.59 4.88 -3.43
N ALA A 42 -3.08 5.94 -2.75
CA ALA A 42 -4.50 6.25 -2.71
C ALA A 42 -5.06 6.50 -4.13
N ALA A 43 -4.36 7.29 -4.93
CA ALA A 43 -4.75 7.59 -6.31
C ALA A 43 -4.76 6.34 -7.20
N THR A 44 -3.75 5.47 -7.10
CA THR A 44 -3.69 4.21 -7.86
C THR A 44 -4.87 3.30 -7.54
N LEU A 45 -5.30 3.25 -6.28
CA LEU A 45 -6.46 2.46 -5.86
C LEU A 45 -7.80 3.17 -6.11
N GLY A 46 -7.79 4.40 -6.65
CA GLY A 46 -9.00 5.20 -6.84
C GLY A 46 -9.68 5.62 -5.52
N LEU A 47 -8.92 5.71 -4.43
CA LEU A 47 -9.40 6.06 -3.10
C LEU A 47 -9.05 7.50 -2.75
N SER A 48 -9.85 8.11 -1.88
CA SER A 48 -9.42 9.36 -1.24
C SER A 48 -8.31 9.07 -0.21
N THR A 49 -7.35 10.00 -0.07
CA THR A 49 -6.32 9.96 0.99
C THR A 49 -6.95 9.75 2.37
N SER A 50 -8.10 10.39 2.64
CA SER A 50 -8.79 10.26 3.93
C SER A 50 -9.33 8.85 4.18
N LEU A 51 -9.89 8.20 3.16
CA LEU A 51 -10.42 6.84 3.29
C LEU A 51 -9.31 5.84 3.54
N LEU A 52 -8.25 5.88 2.73
CA LEU A 52 -7.10 4.99 2.92
C LEU A 52 -6.44 5.22 4.29
N ALA A 53 -6.31 6.49 4.71
CA ALA A 53 -5.73 6.80 6.01
C ALA A 53 -6.56 6.20 7.16
N ALA A 54 -7.89 6.29 7.09
CA ALA A 54 -8.77 5.69 8.08
C ALA A 54 -8.58 4.16 8.15
N LYS A 55 -8.56 3.48 7.00
CA LYS A 55 -8.37 2.02 6.92
C LYS A 55 -7.01 1.56 7.45
N LEU A 56 -5.97 2.40 7.33
CA LEU A 56 -4.63 2.10 7.84
C LEU A 56 -4.41 2.58 9.29
N GLY A 57 -5.44 3.10 9.96
CA GLY A 57 -5.31 3.66 11.31
C GLY A 57 -4.36 4.86 11.38
N ILE A 58 -4.33 5.69 10.34
CA ILE A 58 -3.50 6.89 10.25
C ILE A 58 -4.38 8.12 10.40
N ALA A 59 -4.07 8.98 11.38
CA ALA A 59 -4.78 10.23 11.55
C ALA A 59 -4.56 11.15 10.33
N ARG A 60 -5.65 11.56 9.66
CA ARG A 60 -5.60 12.44 8.48
C ARG A 60 -4.73 13.69 8.68
N ARG A 61 -4.82 14.31 9.86
CA ARG A 61 -4.01 15.49 10.25
C ARG A 61 -2.51 15.26 10.11
N THR A 62 -2.04 14.03 10.34
CA THR A 62 -0.63 13.67 10.21
C THR A 62 -0.19 13.79 8.77
N LEU A 63 -0.96 13.23 7.83
CA LEU A 63 -0.67 13.30 6.39
C LEU A 63 -0.74 14.74 5.89
N THR A 64 -1.82 15.48 6.21
CA THR A 64 -1.98 16.88 5.79
C THR A 64 -0.82 17.75 6.26
N ARG A 65 -0.41 17.61 7.53
CA ARG A 65 0.73 18.37 8.08
C ARG A 65 2.04 18.01 7.39
N LYS A 66 2.33 16.71 7.21
CA LYS A 66 3.57 16.24 6.57
C LYS A 66 3.67 16.70 5.12
N HIS A 67 2.56 16.63 4.39
CA HIS A 67 2.48 17.13 3.02
C HIS A 67 2.67 18.65 2.94
N GLY A 68 1.96 19.43 3.78
CA GLY A 68 2.08 20.90 3.79
C GLY A 68 3.47 21.41 4.18
N MET A 69 4.19 20.68 5.03
CA MET A 69 5.57 21.01 5.43
C MET A 69 6.64 20.42 4.50
N GLY A 70 6.26 19.56 3.54
CA GLY A 70 7.23 18.83 2.72
C GLY A 70 8.14 17.88 3.51
N THR A 71 7.69 17.39 4.67
CA THR A 71 8.52 16.55 5.56
C THR A 71 8.18 15.06 5.42
N PRO A 72 9.15 14.16 5.65
CA PRO A 72 8.92 12.71 5.56
C PRO A 72 7.89 12.22 6.57
N LEU A 73 7.17 11.16 6.19
CA LEU A 73 6.33 10.36 7.07
C LEU A 73 7.18 9.70 8.17
N SER A 74 6.57 9.35 9.30
CA SER A 74 7.27 8.53 10.30
C SER A 74 7.57 7.14 9.74
N ALA A 75 8.49 6.42 10.39
CA ALA A 75 8.79 5.03 10.04
C ALA A 75 7.54 4.14 10.08
N GLU A 76 6.70 4.27 11.10
CA GLU A 76 5.44 3.53 11.22
C GLU A 76 4.49 3.78 10.04
N VAL A 77 4.28 5.04 9.66
CA VAL A 77 3.38 5.37 8.54
C VAL A 77 4.00 4.92 7.21
N SER A 78 5.32 5.01 7.10
CA SER A 78 6.07 4.55 5.93
C SER A 78 5.95 3.04 5.73
N GLU A 79 5.99 2.26 6.81
CA GLU A 79 5.77 0.82 6.79
C GLU A 79 4.35 0.47 6.35
N LYS A 80 3.34 1.20 6.86
CA LYS A 80 1.93 1.05 6.42
C LYS A 80 1.75 1.33 4.93
N VAL A 81 2.41 2.36 4.38
CA VAL A 81 2.39 2.65 2.93
C VAL A 81 2.96 1.48 2.14
N LEU A 82 4.11 0.94 2.55
CA LEU A 82 4.75 -0.17 1.84
C LEU A 82 3.98 -1.48 1.98
N ARG A 83 3.28 -1.70 3.09
CA ARG A 83 2.40 -2.85 3.27
C ARG A 83 1.32 -2.92 2.19
N VAL A 84 0.66 -1.80 1.88
CA VAL A 84 -0.34 -1.75 0.79
C VAL A 84 0.31 -2.12 -0.55
N ALA A 85 1.49 -1.56 -0.84
CA ALA A 85 2.23 -1.88 -2.06
C ALA A 85 2.58 -3.37 -2.17
N ARG A 86 3.03 -4.00 -1.06
CA ARG A 86 3.37 -5.44 -1.02
C ARG A 86 2.19 -6.36 -1.26
N ILE A 87 0.97 -5.92 -0.97
CA ILE A 87 -0.26 -6.68 -1.26
C ILE A 87 -0.68 -6.46 -2.72
N CYS A 88 -0.69 -5.22 -3.18
CA CYS A 88 -1.15 -4.89 -4.52
C CYS A 88 -0.25 -5.47 -5.63
N ASN A 89 1.08 -5.46 -5.44
CA ASN A 89 2.01 -5.96 -6.45
C ASN A 89 1.73 -7.42 -6.88
N PRO A 90 1.68 -8.41 -5.97
CA PRO A 90 1.30 -9.77 -6.34
C PRO A 90 -0.17 -9.88 -6.77
N ALA A 91 -1.08 -9.07 -6.23
CA ALA A 91 -2.49 -9.07 -6.64
C ALA A 91 -2.68 -8.68 -8.13
N ARG A 92 -1.74 -7.94 -8.74
CA ARG A 92 -1.77 -7.65 -10.20
C ARG A 92 -1.61 -8.88 -11.09
N ALA A 93 -1.13 -10.01 -10.55
CA ALA A 93 -1.15 -11.28 -11.27
C ALA A 93 -2.56 -11.90 -11.34
N LEU A 94 -3.44 -11.53 -10.41
CA LEU A 94 -4.81 -12.05 -10.28
C LEU A 94 -5.84 -11.12 -10.92
N PHE A 95 -5.62 -9.80 -10.81
CA PHE A 95 -6.57 -8.78 -11.22
C PHE A 95 -5.99 -7.94 -12.35
N ALA A 96 -6.77 -7.78 -13.43
CA ALA A 96 -6.32 -7.08 -14.63
C ALA A 96 -6.12 -5.56 -14.47
N THR A 97 -6.68 -4.94 -13.42
CA THR A 97 -6.61 -3.49 -13.20
C THR A 97 -6.46 -3.15 -11.72
N ASP A 98 -5.84 -2.01 -11.41
CA ASP A 98 -5.75 -1.52 -10.03
C ASP A 98 -7.14 -1.22 -9.44
N GLN A 99 -8.13 -0.88 -10.29
CA GLN A 99 -9.53 -0.75 -9.87
C GLN A 99 -10.13 -2.09 -9.41
N ALA A 100 -9.83 -3.19 -10.11
CA ALA A 100 -10.28 -4.53 -9.71
C ALA A 100 -9.61 -4.97 -8.39
N ILE A 101 -8.33 -4.64 -8.18
CA ILE A 101 -7.64 -4.85 -6.89
C ILE A 101 -8.35 -4.04 -5.80
N SER A 102 -8.65 -2.77 -6.05
CA SER A 102 -9.37 -1.92 -5.10
C SER A 102 -10.75 -2.50 -4.76
N GLN A 103 -11.52 -2.96 -5.74
CA GLN A 103 -12.81 -3.63 -5.49
C GLN A 103 -12.66 -4.90 -4.64
N TRP A 104 -11.66 -5.73 -4.93
CA TRP A 104 -11.37 -6.91 -4.14
C TRP A 104 -10.97 -6.58 -2.70
N LEU A 105 -10.13 -5.56 -2.49
CA LEU A 105 -9.71 -5.12 -1.16
C LEU A 105 -10.90 -4.73 -0.26
N PHE A 106 -12.01 -4.26 -0.84
CA PHE A 106 -13.21 -3.86 -0.10
C PHE A 106 -14.30 -4.94 -0.06
N LYS A 107 -14.07 -6.11 -0.66
CA LYS A 107 -15.02 -7.22 -0.64
C LYS A 107 -14.69 -8.17 0.52
N PRO A 108 -15.66 -8.49 1.40
CA PRO A 108 -15.49 -9.53 2.41
C PRO A 108 -15.03 -10.86 1.80
N ASP A 109 -14.10 -11.53 2.49
CA ASP A 109 -13.58 -12.84 2.10
C ASP A 109 -13.73 -13.83 3.25
N SER A 110 -14.29 -15.01 2.95
CA SER A 110 -14.56 -16.03 3.97
C SER A 110 -13.27 -16.62 4.55
N ALA A 111 -12.16 -16.61 3.81
CA ALA A 111 -10.85 -17.01 4.32
C ALA A 111 -10.29 -16.02 5.36
N LEU A 112 -10.84 -14.81 5.42
CA LEU A 112 -10.51 -13.76 6.38
C LEU A 112 -11.60 -13.58 7.44
N GLY A 113 -12.48 -14.57 7.62
CA GLY A 113 -13.56 -14.50 8.61
C GLY A 113 -14.64 -13.48 8.24
N ASP A 114 -14.97 -13.37 6.94
CA ASP A 114 -15.94 -12.43 6.39
C ASP A 114 -15.58 -10.95 6.61
N VAL A 115 -14.28 -10.67 6.77
CA VAL A 115 -13.74 -9.30 6.83
C VAL A 115 -13.14 -8.93 5.47
N ALA A 116 -13.29 -7.66 5.07
CA ALA A 116 -12.67 -7.16 3.85
C ALA A 116 -11.14 -7.02 4.04
N PRO A 117 -10.31 -7.39 3.05
CA PRO A 117 -8.85 -7.30 3.17
C PRO A 117 -8.34 -5.92 3.62
N ILE A 118 -8.94 -4.83 3.14
CA ILE A 118 -8.55 -3.45 3.48
C ILE A 118 -8.69 -3.13 4.98
N ASP A 119 -9.62 -3.79 5.66
CA ASP A 119 -9.91 -3.59 7.09
C ASP A 119 -8.92 -4.30 8.02
N LEU A 120 -8.03 -5.14 7.47
CA LEU A 120 -6.98 -5.83 8.21
C LEU A 120 -5.61 -5.14 8.08
N LEU A 121 -5.49 -4.11 7.23
CA LEU A 121 -4.19 -3.52 6.87
C LEU A 121 -3.65 -2.49 7.87
N ASP A 122 -4.43 -2.13 8.87
CA ASP A 122 -4.02 -1.26 9.98
C ASP A 122 -2.91 -1.90 10.83
N THR A 123 -2.91 -3.23 10.92
CA THR A 123 -1.92 -4.04 11.64
C THR A 123 -1.03 -4.85 10.71
N GLU A 124 0.17 -5.20 11.19
CA GLU A 124 1.07 -6.09 10.45
C GLU A 124 0.56 -7.54 10.41
N LEU A 125 -0.06 -7.99 11.49
CA LEU A 125 -0.64 -9.34 11.56
C LEU A 125 -1.74 -9.51 10.51
N GLY A 126 -2.71 -8.58 10.46
CA GLY A 126 -3.78 -8.64 9.48
C GLY A 126 -3.29 -8.56 8.03
N ALA A 127 -2.27 -7.75 7.75
CA ALA A 127 -1.66 -7.74 6.43
C ALA A 127 -1.02 -9.07 6.02
N ARG A 128 -0.40 -9.81 6.96
CA ARG A 128 0.18 -11.12 6.64
C ARG A 128 -0.89 -12.13 6.24
N GLU A 129 -2.06 -12.08 6.85
CA GLU A 129 -3.23 -12.89 6.46
C GLU A 129 -3.68 -12.54 5.03
N VAL A 130 -3.77 -11.25 4.71
CA VAL A 130 -4.12 -10.79 3.36
C VAL A 130 -3.05 -11.18 2.34
N GLU A 131 -1.76 -11.06 2.66
CA GLU A 131 -0.68 -11.52 1.80
C GLU A 131 -0.72 -13.05 1.59
N ALA A 132 -1.09 -13.82 2.63
CA ALA A 132 -1.28 -15.26 2.52
C ALA A 132 -2.46 -15.61 1.60
N LEU A 133 -3.57 -14.87 1.69
CA LEU A 133 -4.70 -15.01 0.77
C LEU A 133 -4.30 -14.70 -0.68
N VAL A 134 -3.55 -13.62 -0.93
CA VAL A 134 -3.08 -13.32 -2.30
C VAL A 134 -2.21 -14.45 -2.83
N ARG A 135 -1.30 -14.99 -2.01
CA ARG A 135 -0.48 -16.14 -2.40
C ARG A 135 -1.33 -17.39 -2.67
N SER A 136 -2.31 -17.72 -1.84
CA SER A 136 -3.16 -18.90 -2.04
C SER A 136 -3.97 -18.79 -3.33
N LEU A 137 -4.54 -17.61 -3.61
CA LEU A 137 -5.25 -17.32 -4.85
C LEU A 137 -4.35 -17.39 -6.09
N THR A 138 -3.08 -16.98 -5.97
CA THR A 138 -2.11 -16.98 -7.09
C THR A 138 -1.63 -18.37 -7.46
N TYR A 139 -1.40 -19.22 -6.46
CA TYR A 139 -0.79 -20.55 -6.68
C TYR A 139 -1.77 -21.71 -6.53
N GLY A 140 -3.07 -21.42 -6.31
CA GLY A 140 -4.11 -22.44 -6.13
C GLY A 140 -3.90 -23.34 -4.90
N GLN A 141 -3.07 -22.91 -3.95
CA GLN A 141 -2.77 -23.69 -2.76
C GLN A 141 -3.81 -23.37 -1.68
N PHE A 142 -4.81 -24.23 -1.55
CA PHE A 142 -5.59 -24.35 -0.33
C PHE A 142 -4.68 -25.02 0.72
N VAL A 143 -4.43 -24.32 1.83
CA VAL A 143 -3.76 -24.89 3.01
C VAL A 143 -4.83 -25.45 3.94
#